data_AF-A0A2T7EMD4-F1
#
_entry.id   AF-A0A2T7EMD4-F1
#
_cell.length_a   1.000
_cell.length_b   1.000
_cell.length_c   1.000
_cell.angle_alpha   90.00
_cell.angle_beta   90.00
_cell.angle_gamma   90.00
#
_symmetry.space_group_name_H-M   'P 1'
#
loop_
_entity.id
_entity.type
_entity.pdbx_description
1 polymer ?
#
loop_
_entity_poly.entity_id
_entity_poly.type
_entity_poly.pdbx_seq_one_letter_code
_entity_poly.pdbx_strand_id
1 'polypeptide(L)'
;MDTRPYRLSWPRLSVVYDVSPGKVFSTATRQLRGSGAKVSRNCVLLHTPLESPDLQEGLSKNGFNGNRLSLWVLQGLPLPTITSLENLLLVISNLAMKGSIFMGELPHFPGCTASMDMGLEQENLEKLFFTQGFQVSFVRYDDVVKDVGLDLATPWEQRGRLLFVAEQLRFSDAQMESFRMHFERIEEDADEDGFEEL
;
A
#
# COMPACT_ATOMS: atom_id res chain seq x y z
N MET A 1 11.77 11.77 -4.69
CA MET A 1 12.65 11.11 -3.70
C MET A 1 11.94 11.18 -2.36
N ASP A 2 11.64 10.03 -1.76
CA ASP A 2 11.01 10.00 -0.44
C ASP A 2 12.07 10.07 0.67
N THR A 3 11.84 10.96 1.64
CA THR A 3 12.73 11.19 2.79
C THR A 3 12.09 10.80 4.13
N ARG A 4 10.86 10.27 4.13
CA ARG A 4 10.14 9.83 5.35
C ARG A 4 10.97 8.87 6.24
N PRO A 5 11.71 7.88 5.72
CA PRO A 5 12.57 7.02 6.55
C PRO A 5 13.66 7.77 7.34
N TYR A 6 14.06 8.94 6.87
CA TYR A 6 15.17 9.73 7.41
C TYR A 6 14.69 10.86 8.34
N ARG A 7 13.49 11.41 8.09
CA ARG A 7 12.98 12.59 8.81
C ARG A 7 11.87 12.30 9.83
N LEU A 8 11.17 11.18 9.71
CA LEU A 8 10.08 10.84 10.64
C LEU A 8 10.60 10.04 11.84
N SER A 9 9.94 10.24 12.98
CA SER A 9 10.18 9.48 14.20
C SER A 9 9.44 8.14 14.14
N TRP A 10 10.16 7.10 13.74
CA TRP A 10 9.59 5.75 13.66
C TRP A 10 9.58 5.04 15.02
N PRO A 11 8.47 4.35 15.37
CA PRO A 11 8.44 3.42 16.50
C PRO A 11 9.53 2.36 16.40
N ARG A 12 9.95 1.79 17.54
CA ARG A 12 10.97 0.73 17.56
C ARG A 12 10.53 -0.45 16.68
N LEU A 13 11.50 -1.01 15.95
CA LEU A 13 11.31 -2.16 15.05
C LEU A 13 10.36 -1.90 13.88
N SER A 14 10.23 -0.64 13.47
CA SER A 14 9.51 -0.30 12.25
C SER A 14 10.31 -0.76 11.03
N VAL A 15 9.64 -1.35 10.05
CA VAL A 15 10.24 -1.72 8.77
C VAL A 15 9.53 -0.92 7.68
N VAL A 16 10.32 -0.21 6.87
CA VAL A 16 9.82 0.55 5.73
C VAL A 16 10.31 -0.12 4.46
N TYR A 17 9.37 -0.52 3.62
CA TYR A 17 9.63 -1.08 2.31
C TYR A 17 9.51 0.03 1.27
N ASP A 18 10.61 0.38 0.61
CA ASP A 18 10.64 1.29 -0.52
C ASP A 18 10.45 0.50 -1.81
N VAL A 19 9.31 0.70 -2.46
CA VAL A 19 8.99 0.13 -3.77
C VAL A 19 9.16 1.22 -4.82
N SER A 20 10.28 1.18 -5.55
CA SER A 20 10.60 2.19 -6.56
C SER A 20 11.53 1.63 -7.64
N PRO A 21 11.78 2.33 -8.75
CA PRO A 21 12.78 1.90 -9.72
C PRO A 21 14.19 1.84 -9.11
N GLY A 22 14.93 0.75 -9.31
CA GLY A 22 16.24 0.54 -8.64
C GLY A 22 17.28 1.63 -8.90
N LYS A 23 17.26 2.23 -10.10
CA LYS A 23 18.12 3.37 -10.46
C LYS A 23 17.77 4.62 -9.64
N VAL A 24 16.49 4.86 -9.38
CA VAL A 24 16.02 6.00 -8.58
C VAL A 24 16.42 5.82 -7.12
N PHE A 25 16.17 4.63 -6.55
CA PHE A 25 16.55 4.33 -5.17
C PHE A 25 18.06 4.45 -4.93
N SER A 26 18.88 3.87 -5.80
CA SER A 26 20.35 3.89 -5.64
C SER A 26 20.92 5.31 -5.75
N THR A 27 20.41 6.11 -6.69
CA THR A 27 20.82 7.52 -6.84
C THR A 27 20.41 8.33 -5.61
N ALA A 28 19.18 8.18 -5.15
CA ALA A 28 18.66 8.86 -3.97
C ALA A 28 19.43 8.52 -2.71
N THR A 29 19.65 7.23 -2.46
CA THR A 29 20.39 6.73 -1.31
C THR A 29 21.83 7.22 -1.30
N ARG A 30 22.49 7.28 -2.46
CA ARG A 30 23.84 7.83 -2.59
C ARG A 30 23.89 9.31 -2.22
N GLN A 31 22.94 10.11 -2.70
CA GLN A 31 22.86 11.54 -2.38
C GLN A 31 22.59 11.79 -0.89
N LEU A 32 21.62 11.07 -0.31
CA LEU A 32 21.27 11.19 1.11
C LEU A 32 22.43 10.76 2.01
N ARG A 33 23.14 9.68 1.66
CA ARG A 33 24.35 9.28 2.41
C ARG A 33 25.47 10.32 2.26
N GLY A 34 25.63 10.89 1.07
CA GLY A 34 26.61 11.95 0.80
C GLY A 34 26.36 13.22 1.61
N SER A 35 25.11 13.54 1.93
CA SER A 35 24.75 14.67 2.81
C SER A 35 24.78 14.33 4.31
N GLY A 36 25.16 13.10 4.68
CA GLY A 36 25.22 12.64 6.07
C GLY A 36 23.86 12.22 6.65
N ALA A 37 22.80 12.17 5.86
CA ALA A 37 21.50 11.70 6.32
C ALA A 37 21.56 10.21 6.69
N LYS A 38 20.94 9.86 7.81
CA LYS A 38 20.87 8.49 8.33
C LYS A 38 19.42 8.13 8.59
N VAL A 39 19.04 6.91 8.22
CA VAL A 39 17.75 6.33 8.61
C VAL A 39 17.70 6.26 10.14
N SER A 40 16.53 6.52 10.72
CA SER A 40 16.33 6.39 12.16
C SER A 40 16.76 5.00 12.66
N ARG A 41 17.45 4.92 13.81
CA ARG A 41 17.90 3.63 14.37
C ARG A 41 16.76 2.65 14.67
N ASN A 42 15.55 3.16 14.82
CA ASN A 42 14.33 2.39 15.07
C ASN A 42 13.69 1.85 13.78
N CYS A 43 14.19 2.26 12.61
CA CYS A 43 13.63 1.97 11.30
C CYS A 43 14.62 1.15 10.48
N VAL A 44 14.16 0.05 9.91
CA VAL A 44 14.88 -0.68 8.87
C VAL A 44 14.30 -0.27 7.53
N LEU A 45 15.12 0.24 6.62
CA LEU A 45 14.74 0.59 5.26
C LEU A 45 15.18 -0.53 4.31
N LEU A 46 14.22 -1.17 3.66
CA LEU A 46 14.43 -2.24 2.68
C LEU A 46 13.90 -1.80 1.32
N HIS A 47 14.62 -2.14 0.25
CA HIS A 47 14.22 -1.77 -1.09
C HIS A 47 13.76 -2.99 -1.88
N THR A 48 12.55 -2.90 -2.45
CA THR A 48 12.03 -3.83 -3.45
C THR A 48 11.96 -3.12 -4.81
N PRO A 49 12.74 -3.55 -5.83
CA PRO A 49 12.70 -2.94 -7.15
C PRO A 49 11.33 -3.08 -7.82
N LEU A 50 10.78 -1.98 -8.34
CA LEU A 50 9.51 -1.99 -9.06
C LEU A 50 9.60 -2.76 -10.39
N GLU A 51 10.80 -2.88 -10.95
CA GLU A 51 11.05 -3.65 -12.18
C GLU A 51 10.94 -5.18 -11.99
N SER A 52 10.80 -5.67 -10.75
CA SER A 52 10.59 -7.10 -10.52
C SER A 52 9.22 -7.52 -11.06
N PRO A 53 9.13 -8.64 -11.81
CA PRO A 53 7.87 -9.08 -12.41
C PRO A 53 6.80 -9.45 -11.36
N ASP A 54 7.24 -9.85 -10.16
CA ASP A 54 6.38 -10.22 -9.04
C ASP A 54 6.74 -9.39 -7.79
N LEU A 55 5.92 -8.37 -7.52
CA LEU A 55 6.08 -7.50 -6.36
C LEU A 55 5.84 -8.26 -5.04
N GLN A 56 4.94 -9.23 -5.03
CA GLN A 56 4.60 -10.03 -3.85
C GLN A 56 5.77 -10.93 -3.47
N GLU A 57 6.39 -11.59 -4.45
CA GLU A 57 7.61 -12.37 -4.23
C GLU A 57 8.77 -11.46 -3.75
N GLY A 58 8.96 -10.30 -4.39
CA GLY A 58 10.00 -9.34 -4.02
C GLY A 58 9.87 -8.83 -2.58
N LEU A 59 8.65 -8.48 -2.17
CA LEU A 59 8.38 -8.06 -0.79
C LEU A 59 8.55 -9.21 0.21
N SER A 60 8.10 -10.41 -0.13
CA SER A 60 8.24 -11.60 0.73
C SER A 60 9.70 -11.98 0.95
N LYS A 61 10.53 -11.92 -0.11
CA LYS A 61 12.00 -12.10 -0.03
C LYS A 61 12.67 -11.07 0.88
N ASN A 62 12.12 -9.85 0.92
CA ASN A 62 12.56 -8.80 1.83
C ASN A 62 11.97 -8.92 3.24
N GLY A 63 11.22 -9.98 3.55
CA GLY A 63 10.68 -10.25 4.88
C GLY A 63 9.34 -9.57 5.18
N PHE A 64 8.65 -9.06 4.15
CA PHE A 64 7.28 -8.58 4.33
C PHE A 64 6.39 -9.75 4.80
N ASN A 65 5.54 -9.47 5.78
CA ASN A 65 4.69 -10.49 6.39
C ASN A 65 3.23 -10.05 6.33
N GLY A 66 2.46 -10.69 5.46
CA GLY A 66 1.03 -10.42 5.29
C GLY A 66 0.15 -10.81 6.48
N ASN A 67 0.70 -11.38 7.55
CA ASN A 67 0.00 -11.61 8.83
C ASN A 67 0.12 -10.44 9.81
N ARG A 68 0.73 -9.31 9.39
CA ARG A 68 0.94 -8.13 10.25
C ARG A 68 0.31 -6.88 9.65
N LEU A 69 -0.14 -5.97 10.53
CA LEU A 69 -0.78 -4.72 10.14
C LEU A 69 0.23 -3.89 9.36
N SER A 70 -0.23 -3.35 8.24
CA SER A 70 0.61 -2.61 7.31
C SER A 70 -0.04 -1.28 6.91
N LEU A 71 0.82 -0.30 6.64
CA LEU A 71 0.43 0.99 6.08
C LEU A 71 1.06 1.13 4.70
N TRP A 72 0.22 1.27 3.68
CA TRP A 72 0.61 1.41 2.29
C TRP A 72 0.43 2.85 1.86
N VAL A 73 1.44 3.41 1.20
CA VAL A 73 1.40 4.80 0.72
C VAL A 73 1.71 4.89 -0.76
N LEU A 74 0.74 5.34 -1.54
CA LEU A 74 0.88 5.61 -2.97
C LEU A 74 1.13 7.11 -3.20
N GLN A 75 2.32 7.46 -3.70
CA GLN A 75 2.64 8.85 -4.04
C GLN A 75 3.55 8.91 -5.27
N GLY A 76 3.16 9.72 -6.25
CA GLY A 76 3.96 9.99 -7.44
C GLY A 76 4.18 8.79 -8.36
N LEU A 77 3.38 7.73 -8.25
CA LEU A 77 3.46 6.57 -9.12
C LEU A 77 2.66 6.83 -10.40
N PRO A 78 3.29 6.80 -11.59
CA PRO A 78 2.57 6.96 -12.84
C PRO A 78 1.77 5.68 -13.13
N LEU A 79 0.46 5.72 -12.91
CA LEU A 79 -0.45 4.67 -13.34
C LEU A 79 -1.18 5.17 -14.60
N PRO A 80 -0.80 4.67 -15.80
CA PRO A 80 -1.31 5.21 -17.06
C PRO A 80 -2.79 4.87 -17.29
N THR A 81 -3.32 3.82 -16.66
CA THR A 81 -4.68 3.32 -16.87
C THR A 81 -5.34 2.89 -15.56
N ILE A 82 -6.67 2.84 -15.56
CA ILE A 82 -7.47 2.28 -14.46
C ILE A 82 -7.11 0.81 -14.23
N THR A 83 -6.82 0.04 -15.28
CA THR A 83 -6.36 -1.36 -15.16
C THR A 83 -5.05 -1.48 -14.39
N SER A 84 -4.12 -0.52 -14.54
CA SER A 84 -2.89 -0.51 -13.73
C SER A 84 -3.19 -0.28 -12.25
N LEU A 85 -4.18 0.56 -11.93
CA LEU A 85 -4.65 0.75 -10.56
C LEU A 85 -5.34 -0.51 -10.03
N GLU A 86 -6.20 -1.15 -10.82
CA GLU A 86 -6.88 -2.40 -10.45
C GLU A 86 -5.87 -3.51 -10.11
N ASN A 87 -4.86 -3.71 -10.96
CA ASN A 87 -3.81 -4.69 -10.72
C ASN A 87 -3.02 -4.37 -9.44
N LEU A 88 -2.72 -3.08 -9.19
CA LEU A 88 -2.06 -2.66 -7.97
C LEU A 88 -2.92 -2.94 -6.74
N LEU A 89 -4.22 -2.60 -6.79
CA LEU A 89 -5.17 -2.88 -5.72
C LEU A 89 -5.26 -4.38 -5.43
N LEU A 90 -5.32 -5.21 -6.47
CA LEU A 90 -5.33 -6.66 -6.33
C LEU A 90 -4.08 -7.16 -5.59
N VAL A 91 -2.88 -6.74 -6.03
CA VAL A 91 -1.61 -7.13 -5.39
C VAL A 91 -1.56 -6.67 -3.93
N ILE A 92 -1.95 -5.42 -3.64
CA ILE A 92 -1.98 -4.93 -2.26
C ILE A 92 -3.02 -5.69 -1.44
N SER A 93 -4.18 -6.03 -2.00
CA SER A 93 -5.23 -6.77 -1.29
C SER A 93 -4.78 -8.18 -0.86
N ASN A 94 -3.94 -8.82 -1.67
CA ASN A 94 -3.38 -10.14 -1.38
C ASN A 94 -2.27 -10.06 -0.31
N LEU A 95 -1.56 -8.93 -0.23
CA LEU A 95 -0.45 -8.73 0.72
C LEU A 95 -0.88 -8.16 2.06
N ALA A 96 -1.79 -7.20 2.06
CA ALA A 96 -2.18 -6.44 3.23
C ALA A 96 -3.14 -7.25 4.11
N MET A 97 -2.82 -7.42 5.39
CA MET A 97 -3.75 -8.08 6.31
C MET A 97 -5.03 -7.26 6.48
N LYS A 98 -6.14 -7.93 6.82
CA LYS A 98 -7.38 -7.25 7.22
C LYS A 98 -7.13 -6.17 8.29
N GLY A 99 -7.68 -4.98 8.09
CA GLY A 99 -7.49 -3.79 8.93
C GLY A 99 -6.24 -2.98 8.58
N SER A 100 -5.43 -3.39 7.60
CA SER A 100 -4.34 -2.56 7.07
C SER A 100 -4.89 -1.35 6.33
N ILE A 101 -4.11 -0.27 6.30
CA ILE A 101 -4.51 0.99 5.68
C ILE A 101 -3.73 1.20 4.39
N PHE A 102 -4.43 1.64 3.35
CA PHE A 102 -3.86 2.07 2.08
C PHE A 102 -4.28 3.52 1.80
N MET A 103 -3.31 4.42 1.65
CA MET A 103 -3.60 5.83 1.41
C MET A 103 -2.70 6.41 0.34
N GLY A 104 -3.13 7.48 -0.30
CA GLY A 104 -2.31 8.11 -1.32
C GLY A 104 -3.03 9.15 -2.15
N GLU A 105 -2.35 9.57 -3.21
CA GLU A 105 -2.94 10.38 -4.27
C GLU A 105 -3.41 9.48 -5.42
N LEU A 106 -4.57 9.79 -5.97
CA LEU A 106 -5.06 9.12 -7.17
C LEU A 106 -4.38 9.75 -8.40
N PRO A 107 -3.84 8.94 -9.32
CA PRO A 107 -3.38 9.43 -10.61
C PRO A 107 -4.52 10.05 -11.42
N HIS A 108 -4.19 11.08 -12.20
CA HIS A 108 -5.15 11.62 -13.16
C HIS A 108 -5.23 10.69 -14.39
N PHE A 109 -6.39 10.11 -14.64
CA PHE A 109 -6.62 9.23 -15.78
C PHE A 109 -7.16 10.03 -16.98
N PRO A 110 -6.44 10.10 -18.12
CA PRO A 110 -6.93 10.78 -19.32
C PRO A 110 -8.11 10.01 -19.90
N GLY A 111 -9.33 10.51 -19.66
CA GLY A 111 -10.59 9.85 -19.97
C GLY A 111 -11.68 10.10 -18.92
N CYS A 112 -11.26 10.42 -17.68
CA CYS A 112 -12.10 11.07 -16.68
C CYS A 112 -12.28 12.53 -17.09
N THR A 113 -13.34 12.85 -17.84
CA THR A 113 -13.55 14.20 -18.35
C THR A 113 -13.93 15.13 -17.21
N ALA A 114 -13.12 16.17 -17.00
CA ALA A 114 -13.26 17.22 -15.99
C ALA A 114 -14.56 18.07 -16.07
N SER A 115 -15.61 17.62 -16.75
CA SER A 115 -16.76 18.46 -17.08
C SER A 115 -18.16 17.89 -16.80
N MET A 116 -18.38 16.60 -16.51
CA MET A 116 -19.72 16.16 -16.06
C MET A 116 -19.64 14.95 -15.13
N ASP A 117 -20.26 15.11 -13.96
CA ASP A 117 -20.57 14.14 -12.92
C ASP A 117 -19.41 13.48 -12.15
N MET A 118 -18.71 14.29 -11.35
CA MET A 118 -17.75 13.82 -10.33
C MET A 118 -18.32 12.73 -9.42
N GLY A 119 -19.65 12.68 -9.24
CA GLY A 119 -20.32 11.66 -8.43
C GLY A 119 -20.23 10.27 -9.06
N LEU A 120 -20.57 10.14 -10.35
CA LEU A 120 -20.51 8.85 -11.06
C LEU A 120 -19.08 8.31 -11.19
N GLU A 121 -18.09 9.18 -11.43
CA GLU A 121 -16.68 8.77 -11.48
C GLU A 121 -16.18 8.31 -10.12
N GLN A 122 -16.57 9.00 -9.04
CA GLN A 122 -16.25 8.60 -7.69
C GLN A 122 -16.91 7.27 -7.31
N GLU A 123 -18.20 7.07 -7.61
CA GLU A 123 -18.91 5.80 -7.37
C GLU A 123 -18.23 4.63 -8.09
N ASN A 124 -17.78 4.84 -9.33
CA ASN A 124 -17.03 3.82 -10.09
C ASN A 124 -15.69 3.47 -9.42
N LEU A 125 -14.97 4.47 -8.91
CA LEU A 125 -13.74 4.27 -8.15
C LEU A 125 -14.01 3.58 -6.81
N GLU A 126 -15.04 3.98 -6.07
CA GLU A 126 -15.46 3.32 -4.84
C GLU A 126 -15.77 1.84 -5.09
N LYS A 127 -16.51 1.54 -6.16
CA LYS A 127 -16.79 0.17 -6.59
C LYS A 127 -15.52 -0.61 -6.96
N LEU A 128 -14.56 0.03 -7.62
CA LEU A 128 -13.27 -0.59 -7.95
C LEU A 128 -12.51 -0.99 -6.67
N PHE A 129 -12.36 -0.07 -5.72
CA PHE A 129 -11.72 -0.36 -4.43
C PHE A 129 -12.48 -1.46 -3.67
N PHE A 130 -13.80 -1.38 -3.64
CA PHE A 130 -14.64 -2.35 -2.95
C PHE A 130 -14.53 -3.76 -3.55
N THR A 131 -14.46 -3.87 -4.87
CA THR A 131 -14.27 -5.15 -5.57
C THR A 131 -12.95 -5.82 -5.19
N GLN A 132 -11.92 -5.02 -4.89
CA GLN A 132 -10.63 -5.51 -4.40
C GLN A 132 -10.57 -5.66 -2.87
N GLY A 133 -11.67 -5.42 -2.17
CA GLY A 133 -11.79 -5.61 -0.73
C GLY A 133 -11.42 -4.40 0.12
N PHE A 134 -11.39 -3.21 -0.45
CA PHE A 134 -11.09 -1.98 0.26
C PHE A 134 -12.34 -1.14 0.51
N GLN A 135 -12.49 -0.65 1.74
CA GLN A 135 -13.41 0.45 2.03
C GLN A 135 -12.67 1.76 1.89
N VAL A 136 -13.00 2.55 0.86
CA VAL A 136 -12.28 3.80 0.53
C VAL A 136 -13.10 5.04 0.90
N SER A 137 -12.39 6.08 1.31
CA SER A 137 -12.88 7.44 1.45
C SER A 137 -11.98 8.37 0.64
N PHE A 138 -12.60 9.28 -0.13
CA PHE A 138 -11.91 10.25 -0.95
C PHE A 138 -11.98 11.64 -0.31
N VAL A 139 -10.88 12.38 -0.39
CA VAL A 139 -10.77 13.75 0.10
C VAL A 139 -10.07 14.59 -0.95
N ARG A 140 -10.58 15.79 -1.24
CA ARG A 140 -9.91 16.71 -2.16
C ARG A 140 -8.70 17.32 -1.48
N TYR A 141 -7.59 17.42 -2.22
CA TYR A 141 -6.38 18.06 -1.70
C TYR A 141 -6.65 19.50 -1.19
N ASP A 142 -7.47 20.26 -1.91
CA ASP A 142 -7.85 21.63 -1.55
C ASP A 142 -8.50 21.73 -0.16
N ASP A 143 -9.24 20.71 0.26
CA ASP A 143 -9.94 20.70 1.55
C ASP A 143 -8.97 20.37 2.68
N VAL A 144 -8.05 19.43 2.47
CA VAL A 144 -6.96 19.14 3.43
C VAL A 144 -6.07 20.36 3.65
N VAL A 145 -5.72 21.09 2.59
CA VAL A 145 -4.89 22.31 2.70
C VAL A 145 -5.56 23.38 3.55
N LYS A 146 -6.88 23.59 3.35
CA LYS A 146 -7.67 24.53 4.17
C LYS A 146 -7.69 24.11 5.64
N ASP A 147 -7.95 22.83 5.90
CA ASP A 147 -8.08 22.31 7.27
C ASP A 147 -6.76 22.37 8.05
N VAL A 148 -5.63 22.18 7.38
CA VAL A 148 -4.29 22.25 8.00
C VAL A 148 -3.79 23.69 8.16
N GLY A 149 -4.50 24.68 7.62
CA GLY A 149 -4.13 26.10 7.70
C GLY A 149 -2.86 26.44 6.91
N LEU A 150 -2.54 25.65 5.89
CA LEU A 150 -1.40 25.89 5.02
C LEU A 150 -1.82 26.88 3.92
N ASP A 151 -1.38 28.12 4.02
CA ASP A 151 -1.56 29.14 2.97
C ASP A 151 -0.56 28.90 1.82
N LEU A 152 -0.72 27.76 1.14
CA LEU A 152 0.11 27.38 0.02
C LEU A 152 -0.44 28.03 -1.24
N ALA A 153 0.33 28.98 -1.80
CA ALA A 153 0.28 29.34 -3.21
C ALA A 153 0.47 28.05 -4.02
N THR A 154 -0.63 27.36 -4.28
CA THR A 154 -0.60 25.99 -4.77
C THR A 154 -0.12 26.05 -6.21
N PRO A 155 0.96 25.34 -6.59
CA PRO A 155 1.31 25.18 -7.99
C PRO A 155 0.08 24.62 -8.72
N TRP A 156 -0.23 25.16 -9.90
CA TRP A 156 -1.40 24.76 -10.70
C TRP A 156 -1.48 23.23 -10.91
N GLU A 157 -0.34 22.55 -10.86
CA GLU A 157 -0.15 21.10 -10.99
C GLU A 157 -0.70 20.25 -9.81
N GLN A 158 -1.06 20.88 -8.68
CA GLN A 158 -1.63 20.19 -7.50
C GLN A 158 -3.13 20.45 -7.32
N ARG A 159 -3.69 21.42 -8.07
CA ARG A 159 -5.11 21.75 -8.02
C ARG A 159 -5.94 20.60 -8.60
N GLY A 160 -6.94 20.14 -7.86
CA GLY A 160 -7.82 19.05 -8.30
C GLY A 160 -7.26 17.64 -8.10
N ARG A 161 -6.16 17.45 -7.35
CA ARG A 161 -5.72 16.11 -6.93
C ARG A 161 -6.70 15.51 -5.93
N LEU A 162 -7.12 14.27 -6.17
CA LEU A 162 -7.94 13.50 -5.25
C LEU A 162 -7.04 12.64 -4.38
N LEU A 163 -7.17 12.77 -3.07
CA LEU A 163 -6.54 11.90 -2.09
C LEU A 163 -7.51 10.80 -1.70
N PHE A 164 -6.98 9.66 -1.28
CA PHE A 164 -7.80 8.56 -0.75
C PHE A 164 -7.17 7.96 0.50
N VAL A 165 -8.03 7.43 1.35
CA VAL A 165 -7.69 6.55 2.47
C VAL A 165 -8.61 5.34 2.39
N ALA A 166 -8.04 4.16 2.47
CA ALA A 166 -8.76 2.91 2.33
C ALA A 166 -8.36 1.90 3.40
N GLU A 167 -9.34 1.17 3.94
CA GLU A 167 -9.13 0.07 4.88
C GLU A 167 -9.32 -1.27 4.17
N GLN A 168 -8.39 -2.20 4.39
CA GLN A 168 -8.45 -3.55 3.84
C GLN A 168 -9.44 -4.42 4.62
N LEU A 169 -10.51 -4.88 3.98
CA LEU A 169 -11.56 -5.70 4.60
C LEU A 169 -11.34 -7.21 4.45
N ARG A 170 -10.59 -7.61 3.41
CA ARG A 170 -10.29 -9.02 3.11
C ARG A 170 -9.06 -9.49 3.89
N PHE A 171 -9.01 -10.79 4.15
CA PHE A 171 -7.79 -11.43 4.65
C PHE A 171 -6.74 -11.49 3.53
N SER A 172 -5.48 -11.27 3.90
CA SER A 172 -4.35 -11.47 2.98
C SER A 172 -4.18 -12.95 2.64
N ASP A 173 -3.42 -13.24 1.59
CA ASP A 173 -3.02 -14.61 1.23
C ASP A 173 -2.30 -15.29 2.39
N ALA A 174 -1.44 -14.56 3.11
CA ALA A 174 -0.72 -15.09 4.26
C ALA A 174 -1.67 -15.47 5.43
N GLN A 175 -2.72 -14.67 5.65
CA GLN A 175 -3.73 -14.96 6.67
C GLN A 175 -4.56 -16.18 6.26
N MET A 176 -5.00 -16.23 5.01
CA MET A 176 -5.75 -17.35 4.46
C MET A 176 -4.95 -18.65 4.53
N GLU A 177 -3.67 -18.63 4.17
CA GLU A 177 -2.79 -19.78 4.26
C GLU A 177 -2.57 -20.23 5.71
N SER A 178 -2.41 -19.28 6.62
CA SER A 178 -2.31 -19.60 8.06
C SER A 178 -3.58 -20.29 8.57
N PHE A 179 -4.76 -19.84 8.13
CA PHE A 179 -6.03 -20.51 8.47
C PHE A 179 -6.14 -21.91 7.87
N ARG A 180 -5.74 -22.10 6.61
CA ARG A 180 -5.77 -23.42 5.95
C ARG A 180 -4.88 -24.43 6.68
N MET A 181 -3.64 -24.05 6.97
CA MET A 181 -2.68 -24.86 7.73
C MET A 181 -3.19 -25.24 9.12
N HIS A 182 -3.96 -24.35 9.77
CA HIS A 182 -4.56 -24.66 11.06
C HIS A 182 -5.72 -25.66 10.96
N PHE A 183 -6.51 -25.58 9.90
CA PHE A 183 -7.64 -26.48 9.69
C PHE A 183 -7.19 -27.89 9.34
N GLU A 184 -6.21 -28.02 8.44
CA GLU A 184 -5.63 -29.32 8.04
C GLU A 184 -5.07 -30.08 9.26
N ARG A 185 -4.38 -29.39 10.18
CA ARG A 185 -3.89 -30.01 11.42
C ARG A 185 -5.00 -30.53 12.33
N ILE A 186 -6.13 -29.82 12.42
CA ILE A 186 -7.27 -30.26 13.24
C ILE A 186 -7.93 -31.50 12.63
N GLU A 187 -8.00 -31.59 11.31
CA GLU A 187 -8.51 -32.78 10.63
C GLU A 187 -7.57 -33.99 10.81
N GLU A 188 -6.26 -33.79 10.73
CA GLU A 188 -5.25 -34.85 10.99
C GLU A 188 -5.32 -35.35 12.44
N ASP A 189 -5.36 -34.44 13.43
CA ASP A 189 -5.45 -34.80 14.85
C ASP A 189 -6.79 -35.53 15.19
N ALA A 190 -7.87 -35.23 14.47
CA ALA A 190 -9.17 -35.87 14.67
C ALA A 190 -9.29 -37.28 14.06
N ASP A 191 -8.43 -37.62 13.09
CA ASP A 191 -8.41 -38.95 12.44
C ASP A 191 -7.56 -39.97 13.23
N GLU A 192 -6.69 -39.51 14.14
CA GLU A 192 -5.83 -40.38 14.96
C GLU A 192 -6.49 -40.91 16.26
N ASP A 193 -7.61 -40.34 16.72
CA ASP A 193 -8.30 -40.75 17.96
C ASP A 193 -9.34 -41.88 17.77
N GLY A 194 -9.40 -42.51 16.58
CA GLY A 194 -10.48 -43.44 16.19
C GLY A 194 -10.22 -44.95 16.36
N PHE A 195 -9.02 -45.40 16.75
CA PHE A 195 -8.67 -46.84 16.69
C PHE A 195 -7.85 -47.37 17.89
N GLU A 196 -8.33 -47.19 19.12
CA GLU A 196 -8.05 -48.09 20.25
C GLU A 196 -9.39 -48.19 21.02
N GLU A 197 -10.14 -49.30 21.09
CA GLU A 197 -9.81 -50.67 21.51
C GLU A 197 -10.76 -51.69 20.83
N LEU A 198 -10.21 -52.81 20.33
CA LEU A 198 -10.93 -54.05 19.95
C LEU A 198 -10.59 -55.17 20.93
#